data_AF-A0A3Q0S5M1-F1
#
_entry.id   AF-A0A3Q0S5M1-F1
#
_cell.length_a   1.000
_cell.length_b   1.000
_cell.length_c   1.000
_cell.angle_alpha   90.00
_cell.angle_beta   90.00
_cell.angle_gamma   90.00
#
_symmetry.space_group_name_H-M   'P 1'
#
loop_
_entity.id
_entity.type
_entity.pdbx_description
1 polymer ?
#
loop_
_entity_poly.entity_id
_entity_poly.type
_entity_poly.pdbx_seq_one_letter_code
_entity_poly.pdbx_strand_id
1 'polypeptide(L)'
;QMFSLSDLAPVSFRTIMSGSSNIVAMKKIVQQLRLEAGINRVKVSQAAADLQQFCLQNAQQDPLLTGMSSSNNPFRPQKVCSFL
;
A
#
# COMPACT_ATOMS: atom_id res chain seq x y z
N GLN A 1 -6.06 22.31 -2.49
CA GLN A 1 -7.19 21.61 -1.87
C GLN A 1 -6.63 20.72 -0.77
N MET A 2 -6.99 21.03 0.47
CA MET A 2 -6.42 20.42 1.68
C MET A 2 -7.30 19.22 2.04
N PHE A 3 -6.75 18.00 2.01
CA PHE A 3 -7.47 16.81 2.42
C PHE A 3 -7.97 17.00 3.85
N SER A 4 -9.30 17.02 4.00
CA SER A 4 -9.98 17.32 5.25
C SER A 4 -9.67 16.25 6.29
N LEU A 5 -9.37 16.67 7.51
CA LEU A 5 -9.07 15.81 8.67
C LEU A 5 -10.30 14.98 9.14
N SER A 6 -11.40 15.04 8.40
CA SER A 6 -12.68 14.38 8.67
C SER A 6 -12.81 12.96 8.08
N ASP A 7 -11.86 12.49 7.27
CA ASP A 7 -11.88 11.13 6.69
C ASP A 7 -11.20 10.06 7.57
N LEU A 8 -10.70 10.42 8.75
CA LEU A 8 -10.29 9.43 9.74
C LEU A 8 -11.55 8.87 10.41
N ALA A 9 -12.16 7.89 9.76
CA ALA A 9 -13.22 7.08 10.35
C ALA A 9 -12.77 6.60 11.75
N PRO A 10 -13.62 6.73 12.79
CA PRO A 10 -13.31 6.15 14.08
C PRO A 10 -13.16 4.65 13.86
N VAL A 11 -12.00 4.11 14.27
CA VAL A 11 -11.68 2.69 14.28
C VAL A 11 -12.91 1.93 14.80
N SER A 12 -13.53 1.16 13.91
CA SER A 12 -14.79 0.45 14.15
C SER A 12 -14.60 -0.59 15.27
N PHE A 13 -14.76 -0.16 16.52
CA PHE A 13 -14.86 -0.98 17.72
C PHE A 13 -16.26 -1.63 17.79
N ARG A 14 -16.60 -2.45 16.79
CA ARG A 14 -17.83 -3.26 16.82
C ARG A 14 -17.62 -4.47 17.74
N THR A 15 -18.05 -4.30 18.98
CA THR A 15 -18.74 -5.25 19.88
C THR A 15 -18.27 -6.71 19.92
N ILE A 16 -17.68 -7.13 21.06
CA ILE A 16 -18.11 -8.32 21.82
C ILE A 16 -18.04 -7.98 23.32
N MET A 17 -19.18 -7.65 23.93
CA MET A 17 -19.33 -7.40 25.37
C MET A 17 -20.03 -8.59 26.03
N SER A 18 -19.27 -9.53 26.63
CA SER A 18 -19.72 -10.40 27.73
C SER A 18 -18.63 -11.37 28.20
N GLY A 19 -18.31 -11.36 29.50
CA GLY A 19 -17.49 -12.39 30.19
C GLY A 19 -16.21 -11.87 30.86
N SER A 20 -15.90 -12.30 32.08
CA SER A 20 -14.73 -11.89 32.88
C SER A 20 -13.36 -12.21 32.23
N SER A 21 -13.30 -13.16 31.30
CA SER A 21 -12.13 -13.47 30.45
C SER A 21 -11.73 -12.30 29.53
N ASN A 22 -12.61 -11.30 29.36
CA ASN A 22 -12.36 -10.12 28.52
C ASN A 22 -11.39 -9.12 29.15
N ILE A 23 -11.17 -9.10 30.47
CA ILE A 23 -10.35 -8.05 31.09
C ILE A 23 -8.88 -8.17 30.68
N VAL A 24 -8.35 -9.39 30.59
CA VAL A 24 -6.97 -9.63 30.13
C VAL A 24 -6.84 -9.31 28.64
N ALA A 25 -7.82 -9.69 27.82
CA ALA A 25 -7.86 -9.35 26.40
C ALA A 25 -7.94 -7.83 26.19
N MET A 26 -8.77 -7.12 26.96
CA MET A 26 -8.89 -5.66 26.93
C MET A 26 -7.59 -4.98 27.33
N LYS A 27 -6.90 -5.46 28.37
CA LYS A 27 -5.58 -4.93 28.75
C LYS A 27 -4.57 -5.06 27.61
N LYS A 28 -4.55 -6.20 26.92
CA LYS A 28 -3.70 -6.41 25.73
C LYS A 28 -4.05 -5.45 24.60
N ILE A 29 -5.35 -5.25 24.31
CA ILE A 29 -5.80 -4.30 23.28
C ILE A 29 -5.40 -2.86 23.64
N VAL A 30 -5.59 -2.44 24.90
CA VAL A 30 -5.17 -1.10 25.35
C VAL A 30 -3.67 -0.92 25.23
N GLN A 31 -2.88 -1.94 25.57
CA GLN A 31 -1.43 -1.91 25.36
C GLN A 31 -1.07 -1.76 23.89
N GLN A 32 -1.74 -2.51 23.00
CA GLN A 32 -1.54 -2.41 21.56
C GLN A 32 -1.87 -1.02 21.02
N LEU A 33 -3.03 -0.46 21.41
CA LEU A 33 -3.44 0.87 20.98
C LEU A 33 -2.48 1.96 21.46
N ARG A 34 -1.89 1.82 22.66
CA ARG A 34 -0.85 2.75 23.14
C ARG A 34 0.40 2.71 22.27
N LEU A 35 0.81 1.52 21.82
CA LEU A 35 1.94 1.38 20.89
C LEU A 35 1.61 2.01 19.54
N GLU A 36 0.43 1.75 18.98
CA GLU A 36 -0.02 2.31 17.68
C GLU A 36 -0.24 3.83 17.72
N ALA A 37 -0.68 4.36 18.85
CA ALA A 37 -0.78 5.79 19.06
C ALA A 37 0.60 6.46 19.06
N GLY A 38 1.62 5.77 19.59
CA GLY A 38 3.02 6.23 19.63
C GLY A 38 3.78 6.17 18.30
N ILE A 39 3.17 5.66 17.22
CA ILE A 39 3.80 5.62 15.91
C ILE A 39 3.88 7.04 15.32
N ASN A 40 5.09 7.45 14.95
CA ASN A 40 5.32 8.71 14.24
C ASN A 40 4.75 8.63 12.82
N ARG A 41 3.76 9.48 12.54
CA ARG A 41 3.11 9.57 11.23
C ARG A 41 3.77 10.66 10.39
N VAL A 42 3.93 10.40 9.10
CA VAL A 42 4.34 11.41 8.12
C VAL A 42 3.11 12.07 7.50
N LYS A 43 3.26 13.30 6.98
CA LYS A 43 2.17 13.99 6.28
C LYS A 43 1.80 13.20 5.03
N VAL A 44 0.50 13.07 4.77
CA VAL A 44 -0.01 12.41 3.55
C VAL A 44 0.56 13.07 2.29
N SER A 45 0.70 14.40 2.29
CA SER A 45 1.31 15.13 1.19
C SER A 45 2.78 14.74 0.94
N GLN A 46 3.54 14.48 2.00
CA GLN A 46 4.94 14.04 1.90
C GLN A 46 5.00 12.61 1.35
N ALA A 47 4.23 11.69 1.94
CA ALA A 47 4.18 10.31 1.48
C ALA A 47 3.75 10.21 0.00
N ALA A 48 2.78 11.03 -0.43
CA ALA A 48 2.35 11.07 -1.83
C ALA A 48 3.46 11.57 -2.77
N ALA A 49 4.23 12.59 -2.37
CA ALA A 49 5.36 13.08 -3.14
C ALA A 49 6.47 12.03 -3.24
N ASP A 50 6.79 11.35 -2.14
CA ASP A 50 7.81 10.28 -2.11
C ASP A 50 7.42 9.12 -3.03
N LEU A 51 6.15 8.70 -3.00
CA LEU A 51 5.62 7.66 -3.90
C LEU A 51 5.68 8.10 -5.36
N GLN A 52 5.27 9.34 -5.67
CA GLN A 52 5.34 9.87 -7.03
C GLN A 52 6.78 9.89 -7.54
N GLN A 53 7.72 10.37 -6.73
CA GLN A 53 9.12 10.43 -7.08
C GLN A 53 9.69 9.03 -7.33
N PHE A 54 9.35 8.06 -6.48
CA PHE A 54 9.74 6.67 -6.68
C PHE A 54 9.22 6.12 -8.01
N CYS A 55 7.94 6.34 -8.33
CA CYS A 55 7.36 5.92 -9.59
C CYS A 55 8.06 6.56 -10.80
N LEU A 56 8.34 7.87 -10.76
CA LEU A 56 9.01 8.56 -11.87
C LEU A 56 10.44 8.06 -12.10
N GLN A 57 11.19 7.78 -11.04
CA GLN A 57 12.55 7.25 -11.13
C GLN A 57 12.57 5.85 -11.74
N ASN A 58 11.59 5.01 -11.41
CA ASN A 58 11.53 3.62 -11.85
C ASN A 58 10.71 3.42 -13.14
N ALA A 59 9.96 4.43 -13.58
CA ALA A 59 9.09 4.34 -14.75
C ALA A 59 9.84 3.94 -16.03
N GLN A 60 11.11 4.36 -16.17
CA GLN A 60 11.92 4.02 -17.32
C GLN A 60 12.42 2.56 -17.32
N GLN A 61 12.46 1.93 -16.14
CA GLN A 61 12.85 0.54 -15.97
C GLN A 61 11.66 -0.41 -15.99
N ASP A 62 10.44 0.14 -15.89
CA ASP A 62 9.21 -0.62 -16.01
C ASP A 62 8.94 -0.93 -17.49
N PRO A 63 9.09 -2.19 -17.93
CA PRO A 63 8.92 -2.56 -19.33
C PRO A 63 7.44 -2.51 -19.77
N LEU A 64 6.49 -2.42 -18.84
CA LEU A 64 5.07 -2.23 -19.12
C LEU A 64 4.73 -0.77 -19.42
N LEU A 65 5.45 0.17 -18.82
CA LEU A 65 5.24 1.61 -19.04
C LEU A 65 6.00 2.13 -20.26
N THR A 66 7.25 1.69 -20.44
CA THR A 66 8.10 2.12 -21.57
C THR A 66 7.85 1.34 -22.85
N GLY A 67 7.29 0.13 -22.73
CA GLY A 67 7.17 -0.81 -23.82
C GLY A 67 8.51 -1.48 -24.13
N MET A 68 8.49 -2.80 -24.31
CA MET A 68 9.67 -3.55 -24.74
C MET A 68 9.73 -3.62 -26.26
N SER A 69 10.91 -3.41 -26.83
CA SER A 69 11.18 -3.83 -28.20
C SER A 69 10.98 -5.35 -28.28
N SER A 70 10.47 -5.83 -29.41
CA SER A 70 10.06 -7.24 -29.49
C SER A 70 11.23 -8.20 -29.24
N SER A 71 12.49 -7.80 -29.45
CA SER A 71 13.71 -8.61 -29.19
C SER A 71 13.97 -8.85 -27.71
N ASN A 72 13.49 -7.97 -26.84
CA ASN A 72 13.76 -7.99 -25.41
C ASN A 72 12.58 -8.58 -24.60
N ASN A 73 11.46 -8.90 -25.25
CA ASN A 73 10.30 -9.51 -24.61
C ASN A 73 10.41 -11.06 -24.61
N PRO A 74 10.60 -11.70 -23.45
CA PRO A 74 10.71 -13.16 -23.34
C PRO A 74 9.39 -13.90 -23.63
N PHE A 75 8.24 -13.22 -23.61
CA PHE A 75 6.93 -13.79 -23.94
C PHE A 75 6.58 -13.68 -25.42
N ARG A 76 7.52 -13.27 -26.27
CA ARG A 76 7.26 -13.15 -27.71
C ARG A 76 7.04 -14.54 -28.33
N PRO A 77 5.95 -14.75 -29.10
CA PRO A 77 5.81 -15.92 -29.97
C PRO A 77 6.98 -15.94 -30.97
N GLN A 78 7.63 -17.09 -31.13
CA GLN A 78 8.66 -17.26 -32.18
C GLN A 78 7.98 -17.04 -33.54
N LYS A 79 8.53 -16.14 -34.36
CA LYS A 79 8.11 -16.05 -35.76
C LYS A 79 8.60 -17.32 -36.44
N VAL A 80 7.70 -18.29 -36.66
CA VAL A 80 7.98 -19.37 -37.62
C VAL A 80 8.21 -18.71 -38.97
N CYS A 81 9.43 -18.82 -39.48
CA CYS A 81 9.75 -18.36 -40.82
C CYS A 81 9.10 -19.35 -41.79
N SER A 82 7.91 -19.01 -42.31
CA SER A 82 7.36 -19.73 -43.46
C SER A 82 8.18 -19.31 -44.68
N PHE A 83 9.14 -20.14 -45.07
CA PHE A 83 9.70 -20.09 -46.42
C PHE A 83 8.57 -20.51 -47.37
N LEU A 84 8.02 -19.55 -48.13
CA LEU A 84 7.23 -19.80 -49.34
C LEU A 84 8.15 -19.64 -50.56
#